data_AF-A0A6G8F2R5-F1
#
_entry.id   AF-A0A6G8F2R5-F1
#
_cell.length_a   1.000
_cell.length_b   1.000
_cell.length_c   1.000
_cell.angle_alpha   90.00
_cell.angle_beta   90.00
_cell.angle_gamma   90.00
#
_symmetry.space_group_name_H-M   'P 1'
#
loop_
_entity.id
_entity.type
_entity.pdbx_description
1 polymer ?
#
loop_
_entity_poly.entity_id
_entity_poly.type
_entity_poly.pdbx_seq_one_letter_code
_entity_poly.pdbx_strand_id
1 'polypeptide(L)'
;MAKVTWKPGTMEYPLPPAMISCGTMEKPNIMTAAWTGIISSEPPMTYVSIRPSRYSHEIIKESGEFVINLTTLPLVTAADFCGIKSGRDVNKFKEMKLTAGKCSQVSAPQIIESPVSIECKVKSITNYGSHDMFLAEIVAVNVDDQYIDENGKLWLEKAGLIAYSHNYYYTLGRNVGFFGFSVCRSAMKAKEKMKNVVVEIKEPKIIKEESDKKKKFATKRSPWGNKPQADRGRKKFDGKDKFERSRRSERNEDADNRKSFRGSMSRGRPAGNKPNGNFGRGKPFGKDKRFNKK
;
A
#
# COMPACT_ATOMS: atom_id res chain seq x y z
N MET A 1 -3.44 -3.87 -32.61
CA MET A 1 -2.73 -2.90 -31.75
C MET A 1 -1.48 -3.58 -31.21
N ALA A 2 -0.30 -2.98 -31.38
CA ALA A 2 0.95 -3.51 -30.84
C ALA A 2 1.11 -3.10 -29.37
N LYS A 3 1.64 -4.00 -28.52
CA LYS A 3 2.03 -3.66 -27.15
C LYS A 3 3.35 -2.89 -27.19
N VAL A 4 3.46 -1.85 -26.37
CA VAL A 4 4.70 -1.09 -26.18
C VAL A 4 5.34 -1.49 -24.86
N THR A 5 6.65 -1.70 -24.86
CA THR A 5 7.42 -1.92 -23.63
C THR A 5 7.52 -0.63 -22.84
N TRP A 6 7.04 -0.65 -21.59
CA TRP A 6 7.09 0.48 -20.67
C TRP A 6 8.20 0.31 -19.61
N LYS A 7 8.60 1.38 -18.94
CA LYS A 7 9.56 1.32 -17.84
C LYS A 7 8.99 0.47 -16.68
N PRO A 8 9.79 -0.38 -16.02
CA PRO A 8 9.35 -1.12 -14.83
C PRO A 8 8.85 -0.17 -13.73
N GLY A 9 7.76 -0.57 -13.08
CA GLY A 9 7.12 0.15 -11.99
C GLY A 9 6.00 -0.67 -11.36
N THR A 10 5.45 -0.19 -10.24
CA THR A 10 4.32 -0.82 -9.54
C THR A 10 3.02 -0.55 -10.31
N MET A 11 2.76 -1.39 -11.31
CA MET A 11 1.69 -1.23 -12.31
C MET A 11 0.53 -2.23 -12.13
N GLU A 12 0.47 -2.94 -11.00
CA GLU A 12 -0.66 -3.80 -10.66
C GLU A 12 -1.84 -2.96 -10.17
N TYR A 13 -2.97 -3.03 -10.87
CA TYR A 13 -4.18 -2.26 -10.60
C TYR A 13 -5.43 -3.05 -11.02
N PRO A 14 -6.62 -2.75 -10.45
CA PRO A 14 -6.84 -1.81 -9.35
C PRO A 14 -6.31 -2.32 -8.01
N LEU A 15 -6.08 -1.42 -7.07
CA LEU A 15 -5.64 -1.74 -5.71
C LEU A 15 -6.72 -1.37 -4.69
N PRO A 16 -6.89 -2.12 -3.60
CA PRO A 16 -7.81 -1.72 -2.53
C PRO A 16 -7.18 -0.58 -1.72
N PRO A 17 -7.85 0.55 -1.50
CA PRO A 17 -7.34 1.60 -0.61
C PRO A 17 -7.64 1.25 0.85
N ALA A 18 -7.14 0.13 1.34
CA ALA A 18 -7.50 -0.41 2.63
C ALA A 18 -7.04 0.49 3.80
N MET A 19 -7.92 0.70 4.78
CA MET A 19 -7.62 1.49 5.97
C MET A 19 -7.11 0.55 7.07
N ILE A 20 -5.82 0.64 7.38
CA ILE A 20 -5.12 -0.17 8.36
C ILE A 20 -5.14 0.55 9.70
N SER A 21 -5.94 0.06 10.64
CA SER A 21 -5.95 0.57 12.01
C SER A 21 -5.02 -0.22 12.92
N CYS A 22 -4.39 0.48 13.86
CA CYS A 22 -3.46 -0.08 14.83
C CYS A 22 -3.41 0.80 16.09
N GLY A 23 -2.68 0.35 17.12
CA GLY A 23 -2.59 1.03 18.41
C GLY A 23 -3.64 0.50 19.39
N THR A 24 -3.90 1.26 20.46
CA THR A 24 -4.89 0.88 21.48
C THR A 24 -6.18 1.69 21.35
N MET A 25 -7.22 1.35 22.11
CA MET A 25 -8.45 2.13 22.15
C MET A 25 -8.23 3.57 22.66
N GLU A 26 -7.24 3.78 23.53
CA GLU A 26 -6.88 5.10 24.09
C GLU A 26 -6.07 5.93 23.10
N LYS A 27 -5.22 5.27 22.31
CA LYS A 27 -4.37 5.92 21.31
C LYS A 27 -4.47 5.21 19.96
N PRO A 28 -5.63 5.28 19.30
CA PRO A 28 -5.86 4.58 18.04
C PRO A 28 -5.24 5.36 16.88
N ASN A 29 -4.72 4.66 15.88
CA ASN A 29 -4.15 5.25 14.68
C ASN A 29 -4.63 4.48 13.43
N ILE A 30 -4.61 5.16 12.27
CA ILE A 30 -5.04 4.59 10.98
C ILE A 30 -4.02 5.02 9.92
N MET A 31 -3.69 4.15 8.98
CA MET A 31 -3.07 4.53 7.71
C MET A 31 -3.79 3.89 6.54
N THR A 32 -3.67 4.45 5.34
CA THR A 32 -4.21 3.80 4.14
C THR A 32 -3.09 3.09 3.39
N ALA A 33 -3.30 1.82 3.06
CA ALA A 33 -2.37 0.98 2.33
C ALA A 33 -3.04 0.38 1.10
N ALA A 34 -2.41 0.56 -0.06
CA ALA A 34 -2.82 -0.10 -1.30
C ALA A 34 -2.11 -1.44 -1.52
N TRP A 35 -0.95 -1.63 -0.90
CA TRP A 35 -0.11 -2.83 -1.04
C TRP A 35 -0.45 -3.82 0.07
N THR A 36 -1.54 -4.53 -0.14
CA THR A 36 -2.11 -5.55 0.74
C THR A 36 -2.87 -6.57 -0.11
N GLY A 37 -3.03 -7.79 0.40
CA GLY A 37 -3.83 -8.83 -0.25
C GLY A 37 -3.79 -10.14 0.50
N ILE A 38 -4.49 -11.14 -0.03
CA ILE A 38 -4.54 -12.49 0.54
C ILE A 38 -3.30 -13.29 0.11
N ILE A 39 -2.68 -13.99 1.07
CA ILE A 39 -1.51 -14.86 0.86
C ILE A 39 -1.90 -16.34 0.82
N SER A 40 -2.78 -16.76 1.72
CA SER A 40 -3.15 -18.17 1.91
C SER A 40 -4.59 -18.29 2.38
N SER A 41 -5.23 -19.42 2.05
CA SER A 41 -6.58 -19.75 2.52
C SER A 41 -6.57 -20.62 3.77
N GLU A 42 -5.56 -21.48 3.97
CA GLU A 42 -5.48 -22.39 5.12
C GLU A 42 -4.01 -22.55 5.60
N PRO A 43 -3.62 -21.93 6.74
CA PRO A 43 -4.43 -20.97 7.50
C PRO A 43 -4.68 -19.70 6.66
N PRO A 44 -5.75 -18.95 6.96
CA PRO A 44 -6.06 -17.70 6.27
C PRO A 44 -5.00 -16.65 6.60
N MET A 45 -4.29 -16.16 5.58
CA MET A 45 -3.21 -15.19 5.75
C MET A 45 -3.36 -14.02 4.80
N THR A 46 -2.91 -12.86 5.27
CA THR A 46 -2.84 -11.61 4.53
C THR A 46 -1.46 -10.98 4.70
N TYR A 47 -1.22 -9.87 4.01
CA TYR A 47 -0.06 -9.03 4.26
C TYR A 47 -0.42 -7.56 4.12
N VAL A 48 0.41 -6.71 4.71
CA VAL A 48 0.47 -5.29 4.40
C VAL A 48 1.92 -4.83 4.28
N SER A 49 2.25 -4.11 3.20
CA SER A 49 3.59 -3.55 2.99
C SER A 49 3.63 -2.09 3.45
N ILE A 50 4.43 -1.81 4.48
CA ILE A 50 4.48 -0.50 5.13
C ILE A 50 5.92 0.03 5.07
N ARG A 51 6.07 1.31 4.71
CA ARG A 51 7.39 1.97 4.78
C ARG A 51 7.77 2.21 6.25
N PRO A 52 9.04 1.97 6.66
CA PRO A 52 9.50 2.24 8.02
C PRO A 52 9.25 3.67 8.52
N SER A 53 9.18 4.66 7.62
CA SER A 53 8.90 6.05 7.99
C SER A 53 7.45 6.32 8.43
N ARG A 54 6.51 5.41 8.17
CA ARG A 54 5.10 5.58 8.55
C ARG A 54 4.91 5.35 10.03
N TYR A 55 4.11 6.19 10.69
CA TYR A 55 3.84 6.07 12.13
C TYR A 55 3.30 4.69 12.53
N SER A 56 2.41 4.13 11.70
CA SER A 56 1.81 2.81 11.95
C SER A 56 2.83 1.67 11.92
N HIS A 57 3.99 1.85 11.28
CA HIS A 57 5.01 0.79 11.17
C HIS A 57 5.51 0.35 12.55
N GLU A 58 6.00 1.30 13.35
CA GLU A 58 6.50 1.03 14.71
C GLU A 58 5.40 0.44 15.60
N ILE A 59 4.19 1.02 15.54
CA ILE A 59 3.04 0.55 16.32
C ILE A 59 2.71 -0.91 16.02
N ILE A 60 2.64 -1.29 14.73
CA ILE A 60 2.29 -2.65 14.32
C ILE A 60 3.46 -3.61 14.63
N LYS A 61 4.70 -3.15 14.47
CA LYS A 61 5.88 -3.95 14.80
C LYS A 61 5.96 -4.27 16.30
N GLU A 62 5.61 -3.32 17.16
CA GLU A 62 5.65 -3.48 18.62
C GLU A 62 4.46 -4.29 19.14
N SER A 63 3.25 -3.98 18.67
CA SER A 63 2.02 -4.66 19.12
C SER A 63 1.83 -6.05 18.50
N GLY A 64 2.35 -6.27 17.29
CA GLY A 64 2.08 -7.47 16.51
C GLY A 64 0.65 -7.56 15.97
N GLU A 65 -0.15 -6.49 16.07
CA GLU A 65 -1.58 -6.52 15.77
C GLU A 65 -1.99 -5.33 14.88
N PHE A 66 -2.89 -5.59 13.94
CA PHE A 66 -3.56 -4.57 13.15
C PHE A 66 -4.91 -5.06 12.64
N VAL A 67 -5.72 -4.14 12.12
CA VAL A 67 -7.00 -4.46 11.50
C VAL A 67 -7.04 -3.85 10.10
N ILE A 68 -7.43 -4.64 9.10
CA ILE A 68 -7.68 -4.17 7.74
C ILE A 68 -9.17 -3.83 7.61
N ASN A 69 -9.49 -2.56 7.38
CA ASN A 69 -10.85 -2.08 7.22
C ASN A 69 -11.10 -1.76 5.73
N LEU A 70 -12.15 -2.35 5.16
CA LEU A 70 -12.50 -2.13 3.77
C LEU A 70 -13.12 -0.75 3.55
N THR A 71 -12.76 -0.10 2.46
CA THR A 71 -13.20 1.27 2.17
C THR A 71 -14.41 1.28 1.24
N THR A 72 -15.42 2.03 1.64
CA THR A 72 -16.66 2.30 0.88
C THR A 72 -16.71 3.76 0.45
N LEU A 73 -17.72 4.13 -0.35
CA LEU A 73 -17.90 5.51 -0.79
C LEU A 73 -17.95 6.53 0.37
N PRO A 74 -18.68 6.31 1.48
CA PRO A 74 -18.63 7.20 2.65
C PRO A 74 -17.24 7.36 3.27
N LEU A 75 -16.39 6.33 3.18
CA LEU A 75 -15.06 6.32 3.78
C LEU A 75 -13.95 6.86 2.87
N VAL A 76 -14.20 7.11 1.59
CA VAL A 76 -13.15 7.44 0.61
C VAL A 76 -12.34 8.68 1.02
N THR A 77 -12.99 9.72 1.54
CA THR A 77 -12.32 10.94 2.02
C THR A 77 -11.42 10.64 3.23
N ALA A 78 -11.88 9.77 4.13
CA ALA A 78 -11.10 9.35 5.30
C ALA A 78 -9.91 8.48 4.89
N ALA A 79 -10.10 7.58 3.93
CA ALA A 79 -9.04 6.77 3.36
C ALA A 79 -7.95 7.64 2.69
N ASP A 80 -8.32 8.64 1.89
CA ASP A 80 -7.34 9.57 1.30
C ASP A 80 -6.57 10.34 2.40
N PHE A 81 -7.29 10.98 3.33
CA PHE A 81 -6.70 11.74 4.43
C PHE A 81 -5.73 10.90 5.27
N CYS A 82 -6.12 9.66 5.60
CA CYS A 82 -5.29 8.75 6.39
C CYS A 82 -4.06 8.23 5.63
N GLY A 83 -4.07 8.25 4.30
CA GLY A 83 -2.94 7.95 3.44
C GLY A 83 -1.90 9.08 3.36
N ILE A 84 -2.35 10.33 3.54
CA ILE A 84 -1.53 11.54 3.40
C ILE A 84 -1.00 12.05 4.75
N LYS A 85 -1.88 12.19 5.76
CA LYS A 85 -1.49 12.76 7.06
C LYS A 85 -0.91 11.70 7.99
N SER A 86 0.15 12.06 8.71
CA SER A 86 0.80 11.20 9.69
C SER A 86 0.05 11.20 11.02
N GLY A 87 -0.01 10.05 11.69
CA GLY A 87 -0.60 9.95 13.03
C GLY A 87 0.34 10.40 14.14
N ARG A 88 1.61 10.72 13.82
CA ARG A 88 2.55 11.34 14.78
C ARG A 88 2.04 12.71 15.24
N ASP A 89 1.42 13.44 14.32
CA ASP A 89 1.05 14.85 14.53
C ASP A 89 -0.47 15.06 14.62
N VAL A 90 -1.27 14.08 14.18
CA VAL A 90 -2.72 14.23 13.99
C VAL A 90 -3.47 13.02 14.52
N ASN A 91 -4.51 13.25 15.33
CA ASN A 91 -5.47 12.21 15.68
C ASN A 91 -6.47 12.01 14.52
N LYS A 92 -6.19 11.02 13.67
CA LYS A 92 -6.97 10.81 12.43
C LYS A 92 -8.39 10.32 12.66
N PHE A 93 -8.63 9.56 13.73
CA PHE A 93 -10.00 9.17 14.13
C PHE A 93 -10.84 10.41 14.42
N LYS A 94 -10.28 11.35 15.20
CA LYS A 94 -10.96 12.61 15.53
C LYS A 94 -11.18 13.50 14.30
N GLU A 95 -10.15 13.73 13.50
CA GLU A 95 -10.25 14.61 12.32
C GLU A 95 -11.26 14.10 11.29
N MET A 96 -11.29 12.79 11.06
CA MET A 96 -12.22 12.17 10.10
C MET A 96 -13.54 11.72 10.72
N LYS A 97 -13.77 12.02 12.02
CA LYS A 97 -14.99 11.64 12.77
C LYS A 97 -15.30 10.15 12.68
N LEU A 98 -14.27 9.32 12.75
CA LEU A 98 -14.39 7.86 12.73
C LEU A 98 -14.55 7.32 14.14
N THR A 99 -15.28 6.22 14.26
CA THR A 99 -15.54 5.56 15.53
C THR A 99 -14.65 4.34 15.68
N ALA A 100 -13.78 4.35 16.71
CA ALA A 100 -12.98 3.18 17.05
C ALA A 100 -13.86 2.13 17.75
N GLY A 101 -13.87 0.91 17.22
CA GLY A 101 -14.58 -0.24 17.78
C GLY A 101 -13.63 -1.28 18.37
N LYS A 102 -14.09 -1.99 19.40
CA LYS A 102 -13.33 -3.14 19.95
C LYS A 102 -13.38 -4.31 18.98
N CYS A 103 -12.26 -5.02 18.89
CA CYS A 103 -12.11 -6.27 18.16
C CYS A 103 -12.23 -7.47 19.11
N SER A 104 -12.44 -8.66 18.55
CA SER A 104 -12.72 -9.89 19.30
C SER A 104 -11.46 -10.69 19.63
N GLN A 105 -10.44 -10.64 18.78
CA GLN A 105 -9.21 -11.43 18.83
C GLN A 105 -7.94 -10.58 18.90
N VAL A 106 -8.01 -9.28 18.58
CA VAL A 106 -6.90 -8.32 18.65
C VAL A 106 -7.26 -7.07 19.45
N SER A 107 -6.24 -6.39 19.97
CA SER A 107 -6.35 -5.14 20.74
C SER A 107 -6.44 -3.89 19.86
N ALA A 108 -5.95 -3.99 18.62
CA ALA A 108 -6.09 -2.93 17.62
C ALA A 108 -7.58 -2.67 17.33
N PRO A 109 -8.00 -1.40 17.22
CA PRO A 109 -9.41 -1.06 17.01
C PRO A 109 -9.83 -1.35 15.57
N GLN A 110 -11.09 -1.74 15.37
CA GLN A 110 -11.76 -1.66 14.06
C GLN A 110 -12.34 -0.26 13.84
N ILE A 111 -12.69 0.06 12.59
CA ILE A 111 -13.46 1.26 12.22
C ILE A 111 -14.92 0.85 12.08
N ILE A 112 -15.81 1.36 12.94
CA ILE A 112 -17.23 0.95 12.96
C ILE A 112 -17.92 1.24 11.62
N GLU A 113 -17.53 2.31 10.94
CA GLU A 113 -18.09 2.70 9.65
C GLU A 113 -17.64 1.79 8.48
N SER A 114 -16.72 0.86 8.71
CA SER A 114 -16.25 -0.10 7.72
C SER A 114 -17.22 -1.29 7.59
N PRO A 115 -17.58 -1.72 6.37
CA PRO A 115 -18.47 -2.88 6.18
C PRO A 115 -17.82 -4.21 6.58
N VAL A 116 -16.48 -4.26 6.56
CA VAL A 116 -15.69 -5.44 6.90
C VAL A 116 -14.39 -5.01 7.58
N SER A 117 -14.08 -5.63 8.71
CA SER A 117 -12.87 -5.40 9.50
C SER A 117 -12.18 -6.73 9.76
N ILE A 118 -10.98 -6.89 9.21
CA ILE A 118 -10.22 -8.14 9.24
C ILE A 118 -9.15 -8.02 10.33
N GLU A 119 -9.27 -8.81 11.38
CA GLU A 119 -8.37 -8.81 12.53
C GLU A 119 -7.12 -9.64 12.21
N CYS A 120 -5.93 -9.04 12.36
CA CYS A 120 -4.67 -9.61 11.90
C CYS A 120 -3.62 -9.67 13.01
N LYS A 121 -2.97 -10.84 13.14
CA LYS A 121 -1.78 -11.04 13.99
C LYS A 121 -0.54 -11.25 13.14
N VAL A 122 0.48 -10.44 13.34
CA VAL A 122 1.74 -10.48 12.60
C VAL A 122 2.47 -11.80 12.88
N LYS A 123 2.88 -12.49 11.81
CA LYS A 123 3.66 -13.73 11.84
C LYS A 123 5.13 -13.47 11.58
N SER A 124 5.43 -12.61 10.62
CA SER A 124 6.80 -12.22 10.29
C SER A 124 6.84 -10.86 9.62
N ILE A 125 8.01 -10.23 9.68
CA ILE A 125 8.27 -8.95 9.02
C ILE A 125 9.49 -9.15 8.14
N THR A 126 9.36 -8.92 6.83
CA THR A 126 10.45 -9.07 5.86
C THR A 126 10.65 -7.79 5.08
N ASN A 127 11.89 -7.29 5.03
CA ASN A 127 12.25 -6.10 4.27
C ASN A 127 12.45 -6.44 2.77
N TYR A 128 11.81 -5.68 1.90
CA TYR A 128 11.97 -5.76 0.44
C TYR A 128 12.52 -4.45 -0.14
N GLY A 129 13.48 -3.84 0.55
CA GLY A 129 14.07 -2.55 0.23
C GLY A 129 13.26 -1.40 0.82
N SER A 130 12.33 -0.83 0.05
CA SER A 130 11.62 0.39 0.47
C SER A 130 10.47 0.17 1.47
N HIS A 131 9.98 -1.07 1.59
CA HIS A 131 8.87 -1.44 2.47
C HIS A 131 9.24 -2.69 3.25
N ASP A 132 8.71 -2.77 4.47
CA ASP A 132 8.63 -4.01 5.22
C ASP A 132 7.26 -4.63 4.96
N MET A 133 7.24 -5.89 4.57
CA MET A 133 6.03 -6.69 4.46
C MET A 133 5.74 -7.35 5.80
N PHE A 134 4.62 -6.98 6.39
CA PHE A 134 4.06 -7.61 7.58
C PHE A 134 3.17 -8.76 7.10
N LEU A 135 3.70 -9.98 7.14
CA LEU A 135 2.90 -11.19 6.92
C LEU A 135 2.06 -11.43 8.17
N ALA A 136 0.76 -11.67 8.01
CA ALA A 136 -0.16 -11.82 9.12
C ALA A 136 -1.18 -12.93 8.92
N GLU A 137 -1.55 -13.56 10.02
CA GLU A 137 -2.67 -14.51 10.09
C GLU A 137 -3.96 -13.74 10.34
N ILE A 138 -5.02 -14.09 9.61
CA ILE A 138 -6.36 -13.55 9.81
C ILE A 138 -7.01 -14.37 10.92
N VAL A 139 -7.22 -13.74 12.08
CA VAL A 139 -7.73 -14.42 13.28
C VAL A 139 -9.23 -14.22 13.50
N ALA A 140 -9.81 -13.18 12.91
CA ALA A 140 -11.25 -12.94 12.88
C ALA A 140 -11.62 -11.99 11.73
N VAL A 141 -12.88 -12.03 11.32
CA VAL A 141 -13.46 -11.10 10.34
C VAL A 141 -14.78 -10.61 10.90
N ASN A 142 -14.87 -9.31 11.19
CA ASN A 142 -16.11 -8.66 11.58
C ASN A 142 -16.77 -8.10 10.31
N VAL A 143 -18.05 -8.37 10.15
CA VAL A 143 -18.84 -7.95 9.00
C VAL A 143 -20.08 -7.25 9.51
N ASP A 144 -20.42 -6.14 8.86
CA ASP A 144 -21.64 -5.40 9.11
C ASP A 144 -22.85 -6.24 8.67
N ASP A 145 -23.77 -6.47 9.61
CA ASP A 145 -24.86 -7.43 9.49
C ASP A 145 -25.87 -7.05 8.41
N GLN A 146 -25.95 -5.77 8.04
CA GLN A 146 -26.78 -5.30 6.92
C GLN A 146 -26.42 -5.94 5.57
N TYR A 147 -25.20 -6.49 5.44
CA TYR A 147 -24.73 -7.18 4.24
C TYR A 147 -24.92 -8.70 4.31
N ILE A 148 -25.46 -9.24 5.41
CA ILE A 148 -25.76 -10.66 5.57
C ILE A 148 -27.27 -10.85 5.40
N ASP A 149 -27.68 -11.76 4.51
CA ASP A 149 -29.10 -12.07 4.34
C ASP A 149 -29.60 -13.09 5.38
N GLU A 150 -30.92 -13.34 5.37
CA GLU A 150 -31.59 -14.30 6.24
C GLU A 150 -31.07 -15.74 6.13
N ASN A 151 -30.37 -16.08 5.05
CA ASN A 151 -29.77 -17.39 4.81
C ASN A 151 -28.29 -17.43 5.23
N GLY A 152 -27.77 -16.37 5.85
CA GLY A 152 -26.38 -16.24 6.28
C GLY A 152 -25.41 -15.93 5.13
N LYS A 153 -25.90 -15.56 3.94
CA LYS A 153 -25.05 -15.25 2.80
C LYS A 153 -24.61 -13.78 2.84
N LEU A 154 -23.29 -13.58 2.71
CA LEU A 154 -22.68 -12.25 2.60
C LEU A 154 -22.82 -11.68 1.17
N TRP A 155 -23.37 -10.47 1.09
CA TRP A 155 -23.55 -9.67 -0.13
C TRP A 155 -22.67 -8.42 -0.10
N LEU A 156 -21.35 -8.64 -0.08
CA LEU A 156 -20.35 -7.57 0.04
C LEU A 156 -20.38 -6.57 -1.12
N GLU A 157 -20.87 -6.97 -2.30
CA GLU A 157 -21.01 -6.06 -3.44
C GLU A 157 -22.00 -4.92 -3.18
N LYS A 158 -22.94 -5.08 -2.24
CA LYS A 158 -23.86 -4.02 -1.82
C LYS A 158 -23.17 -2.91 -1.01
N ALA A 159 -21.98 -3.18 -0.46
CA ALA A 159 -21.23 -2.20 0.34
C ALA A 159 -20.61 -1.06 -0.50
N GLY A 160 -20.55 -1.20 -1.82
CA GLY A 160 -19.99 -0.17 -2.70
C GLY A 160 -18.50 0.09 -2.41
N LEU A 161 -17.71 -0.98 -2.39
CA LEU A 161 -16.27 -0.93 -2.13
C LEU A 161 -15.54 -0.01 -3.12
N ILE A 162 -14.45 0.60 -2.68
CA ILE A 162 -13.61 1.49 -3.49
C ILE A 162 -12.39 0.74 -4.02
N ALA A 163 -12.02 1.06 -5.25
CA ALA A 163 -10.79 0.70 -5.92
C ALA A 163 -9.94 1.94 -6.17
N TYR A 164 -8.63 1.83 -6.00
CA TYR A 164 -7.66 2.85 -6.36
C TYR A 164 -6.96 2.45 -7.67
N SER A 165 -6.91 3.37 -8.64
CA SER A 165 -6.20 3.18 -9.89
C SER A 165 -5.63 4.50 -10.39
N HIS A 166 -4.30 4.56 -10.57
CA HIS A 166 -3.61 5.71 -11.15
C HIS A 166 -4.00 7.10 -10.59
N ASN A 167 -3.88 7.29 -9.26
CA ASN A 167 -4.23 8.52 -8.54
C ASN A 167 -5.72 8.85 -8.44
N TYR A 168 -6.59 7.93 -8.86
CA TYR A 168 -8.04 8.11 -8.78
C TYR A 168 -8.68 6.98 -7.98
N TYR A 169 -9.74 7.32 -7.28
CA TYR A 169 -10.62 6.39 -6.58
C TYR A 169 -11.85 6.11 -7.45
N TYR A 170 -12.27 4.85 -7.50
CA TYR A 170 -13.40 4.36 -8.27
C TYR A 170 -14.28 3.51 -7.37
N THR A 171 -15.59 3.65 -7.47
CA THR A 171 -16.52 2.68 -6.88
C THR A 171 -16.48 1.39 -7.68
N LEU A 172 -16.44 0.23 -7.02
CA LEU A 172 -16.77 -1.03 -7.67
C LEU A 172 -18.22 -0.96 -8.14
N GLY A 173 -18.41 -1.14 -9.44
CA GLY A 173 -19.69 -0.95 -10.09
C GLY A 173 -20.47 -2.25 -10.25
N ARG A 174 -20.95 -2.46 -11.48
CA ARG A 174 -21.83 -3.57 -11.85
C ARG A 174 -21.21 -4.96 -11.60
N ASN A 175 -21.97 -5.82 -10.94
CA ASN A 175 -21.67 -7.26 -10.89
C ASN A 175 -21.78 -7.89 -12.29
N VAL A 176 -20.72 -8.57 -12.74
CA VAL A 176 -20.62 -9.16 -14.08
C VAL A 176 -20.87 -10.68 -14.12
N GLY A 177 -21.07 -11.32 -12.98
CA GLY A 177 -21.35 -12.75 -12.84
C GLY A 177 -20.88 -13.34 -11.50
N PHE A 178 -21.43 -14.50 -11.13
CA PHE A 178 -21.04 -15.27 -9.94
C PHE A 178 -19.84 -16.21 -10.24
N PHE A 179 -19.09 -16.65 -9.22
CA PHE A 179 -17.98 -17.59 -9.45
C PHE A 179 -18.46 -18.87 -10.16
N GLY A 180 -17.82 -19.23 -11.28
CA GLY A 180 -18.24 -20.35 -12.13
C GLY A 180 -19.32 -20.00 -13.18
N PHE A 181 -19.74 -18.74 -13.31
CA PHE A 181 -20.71 -18.34 -14.35
C PHE A 181 -20.26 -18.72 -15.77
N SER A 182 -18.95 -18.78 -16.02
CA SER A 182 -18.34 -19.09 -17.32
C SER A 182 -18.65 -20.50 -17.82
N VAL A 183 -18.92 -21.44 -16.92
CA VAL A 183 -19.27 -22.84 -17.25
C VAL A 183 -20.78 -23.11 -17.14
N CYS A 184 -21.55 -22.13 -16.66
CA CYS A 184 -23.00 -22.23 -16.56
C CYS A 184 -23.66 -21.75 -17.87
N ARG A 185 -24.19 -22.69 -18.66
CA ARG A 185 -24.80 -22.40 -19.98
C ARG A 185 -25.94 -21.37 -19.89
N SER A 186 -26.78 -21.44 -18.86
CA SER A 186 -27.90 -20.51 -18.67
C SER A 186 -27.40 -19.10 -18.34
N ALA A 187 -26.39 -18.98 -17.48
CA ALA A 187 -25.76 -17.70 -17.14
C ALA A 187 -25.07 -17.05 -18.35
N MET A 188 -24.40 -17.87 -19.20
CA MET A 188 -23.77 -17.40 -20.43
C MET A 188 -24.78 -16.86 -21.44
N LYS A 189 -25.92 -17.54 -21.65
CA LYS A 189 -27.02 -17.05 -22.51
C LYS A 189 -27.59 -15.73 -22.00
N ALA A 190 -27.69 -15.54 -20.68
CA ALA A 190 -28.14 -14.27 -20.10
C ALA A 190 -27.11 -13.15 -20.29
N LYS A 191 -25.81 -13.44 -20.20
CA LYS A 191 -24.72 -12.48 -20.46
C LYS A 191 -24.65 -12.04 -21.92
N GLU A 192 -24.90 -12.94 -22.86
CA GLU A 192 -24.92 -12.64 -24.30
C GLU A 192 -25.91 -11.52 -24.65
N LYS A 193 -27.08 -11.50 -23.99
CA LYS A 193 -28.09 -10.45 -24.11
C LYS A 193 -27.64 -9.09 -23.56
N MET A 194 -26.59 -9.06 -22.74
CA MET A 194 -26.04 -7.86 -22.09
C MET A 194 -24.75 -7.34 -22.75
N LYS A 195 -24.27 -7.96 -23.85
CA LYS A 195 -23.03 -7.59 -24.55
C LYS A 195 -23.02 -6.16 -25.12
N ASN A 196 -24.19 -5.56 -25.36
CA ASN A 196 -24.32 -4.23 -25.98
C ASN A 196 -24.35 -3.07 -24.97
N VAL A 197 -24.12 -3.32 -23.68
CA VAL A 197 -24.04 -2.24 -22.69
C VAL A 197 -22.65 -1.61 -22.75
N VAL A 198 -22.53 -0.53 -23.52
CA VAL A 198 -21.35 0.35 -23.51
C VAL A 198 -21.36 1.10 -22.19
N VAL A 199 -20.34 0.89 -21.35
CA VAL A 199 -20.12 1.71 -20.16
C VAL A 199 -19.47 3.01 -20.64
N GLU A 200 -20.24 4.10 -20.64
CA GLU A 200 -19.74 5.43 -20.96
C GLU A 200 -18.77 5.88 -19.86
N ILE A 201 -17.47 5.81 -20.13
CA ILE A 201 -16.44 6.33 -19.22
C ILE A 201 -16.46 7.84 -19.36
N LYS A 202 -17.18 8.53 -18.47
CA LYS A 202 -17.12 10.00 -18.39
C LYS A 202 -15.69 10.42 -18.04
N GLU A 203 -15.15 11.38 -18.77
CA GLU A 203 -13.88 11.98 -18.40
C GLU A 203 -13.96 12.51 -16.95
N PRO A 204 -12.94 12.26 -16.11
CA PRO A 204 -12.92 12.75 -14.75
C PRO A 204 -12.97 14.28 -14.77
N LYS A 205 -14.03 14.86 -14.19
CA LYS A 205 -14.07 16.29 -13.91
C LYS A 205 -13.05 16.59 -12.81
N ILE A 206 -11.85 17.00 -13.20
CA ILE A 206 -10.85 17.53 -12.26
C ILE A 206 -11.49 18.75 -11.60
N ILE A 207 -11.77 18.65 -10.30
CA ILE A 207 -12.13 19.82 -9.49
C ILE A 207 -10.87 20.69 -9.48
N LYS A 208 -10.82 21.71 -10.33
CA LYS A 208 -9.81 22.75 -10.21
C LYS A 208 -10.10 23.45 -8.88
N GLU A 209 -9.14 23.45 -7.97
CA GLU A 209 -9.15 24.41 -6.87
C GLU A 209 -9.38 25.79 -7.50
N GLU A 210 -10.51 26.41 -7.17
CA GLU A 210 -10.66 27.84 -7.39
C GLU A 210 -9.46 28.49 -6.71
N SER A 211 -8.58 29.07 -7.51
CA SER A 211 -7.50 29.89 -7.01
C SER A 211 -8.15 30.99 -6.19
N ASP A 212 -8.14 30.81 -4.88
CA ASP A 212 -8.72 31.72 -3.92
C ASP A 212 -8.07 33.08 -4.17
N LYS A 213 -8.81 33.96 -4.84
CA LYS A 213 -8.38 35.32 -5.16
C LYS A 213 -8.01 35.96 -3.84
N LYS A 214 -6.71 36.12 -3.58
CA LYS A 214 -6.09 36.89 -2.49
C LYS A 214 -7.13 37.72 -1.72
N LYS A 215 -7.83 37.11 -0.77
CA LYS A 215 -8.45 37.88 0.30
C LYS A 215 -7.27 38.34 1.12
N LYS A 216 -6.83 39.57 0.85
CA LYS A 216 -5.92 40.29 1.74
C LYS A 216 -6.53 40.16 3.12
N PHE A 217 -5.92 39.35 3.99
CA PHE A 217 -6.20 39.40 5.41
C PHE A 217 -5.91 40.84 5.82
N ALA A 218 -6.97 41.64 5.97
CA ALA A 218 -6.85 42.92 6.64
C ALA A 218 -6.35 42.59 8.04
N THR A 219 -5.12 42.98 8.34
CA THR A 219 -4.56 42.94 9.69
C THR A 219 -5.42 43.86 10.55
N LYS A 220 -6.47 43.33 11.16
CA LYS A 220 -7.13 43.99 12.28
C LYS A 220 -6.08 44.08 13.38
N ARG A 221 -5.63 45.31 13.65
CA ARG A 221 -4.86 45.65 14.85
C ARG A 221 -5.69 45.24 16.07
N SER A 222 -5.06 44.58 17.04
CA SER A 222 -5.66 44.45 18.37
C SER A 222 -5.91 45.85 18.95
N PRO A 223 -6.99 46.08 19.71
CA PRO A 223 -7.24 47.40 20.32
C PRO A 223 -6.30 47.72 21.49
N TRP A 224 -5.39 46.82 21.84
CA TRP A 224 -4.47 46.94 22.96
C TRP A 224 -3.07 46.43 22.55
N GLY A 225 -2.04 47.27 22.69
CA GLY A 225 -0.63 46.84 22.75
C GLY A 225 0.32 47.38 21.67
N ASN A 226 1.05 48.45 22.03
CA ASN A 226 2.34 49.01 21.57
C ASN A 226 2.89 48.79 20.13
N LYS A 227 3.34 49.90 19.52
CA LYS A 227 4.15 49.94 18.29
C LYS A 227 5.49 49.22 18.49
N PRO A 228 5.88 48.26 17.64
CA PRO A 228 7.28 47.87 17.53
C PRO A 228 8.04 48.86 16.64
N GLN A 229 9.15 49.29 17.21
CA GLN A 229 10.18 50.17 16.70
C GLN A 229 10.76 49.70 15.36
N ALA A 230 11.16 50.64 14.50
CA ALA A 230 11.74 50.37 13.19
C ALA A 230 13.05 49.58 13.34
N ASP A 231 13.03 48.29 12.98
CA ASP A 231 14.25 47.49 12.92
C ASP A 231 14.93 47.65 11.55
N ARG A 232 16.19 48.04 11.63
CA ARG A 232 17.06 48.43 10.52
C ARG A 232 17.66 47.16 9.93
N GLY A 233 17.60 47.02 8.60
CA GLY A 233 18.45 46.10 7.86
C GLY A 233 17.92 44.67 7.72
N ARG A 234 17.04 44.45 6.75
CA ARG A 234 16.87 43.14 6.13
C ARG A 234 16.88 43.30 4.61
N LYS A 235 17.97 42.82 3.97
CA LYS A 235 18.08 42.75 2.51
C LYS A 235 16.87 41.97 1.95
N LYS A 236 16.27 42.49 0.87
CA LYS A 236 15.24 41.78 0.10
C LYS A 236 15.81 40.45 -0.38
N PHE A 237 15.18 39.35 0.01
CA PHE A 237 15.47 38.02 -0.51
C PHE A 237 14.79 37.90 -1.87
N ASP A 238 15.58 37.84 -2.95
CA ASP A 238 15.11 37.83 -4.34
C ASP A 238 15.11 36.42 -4.94
N GLY A 239 14.76 35.40 -4.17
CA GLY A 239 14.23 34.12 -4.67
C GLY A 239 15.07 33.31 -5.66
N LYS A 240 16.31 33.70 -5.97
CA LYS A 240 17.16 33.03 -6.98
C LYS A 240 18.25 32.14 -6.41
N ASP A 241 18.52 32.21 -5.10
CA ASP A 241 19.51 31.33 -4.46
C ASP A 241 18.83 30.36 -3.49
N LYS A 242 18.51 29.15 -3.98
CA LYS A 242 18.52 27.87 -3.21
C LYS A 242 17.95 26.63 -3.96
N PHE A 243 18.08 26.54 -5.29
CA PHE A 243 17.71 25.31 -6.01
C PHE A 243 18.88 24.49 -6.59
N GLU A 244 20.14 24.92 -6.41
CA GLU A 244 21.30 24.21 -6.96
C GLU A 244 22.18 23.47 -5.93
N ARG A 245 21.89 23.54 -4.62
CA ARG A 245 22.72 22.85 -3.61
C ARG A 245 22.24 21.48 -3.14
N SER A 246 21.01 21.06 -3.45
CA SER A 246 20.54 19.71 -3.05
C SER A 246 20.87 18.60 -4.04
N ARG A 247 21.27 18.91 -5.29
CA ARG A 247 21.64 17.89 -6.31
C ARG A 247 23.14 17.62 -6.43
N ARG A 248 23.97 18.25 -5.60
CA ARG A 248 25.44 18.11 -5.64
C ARG A 248 26.00 17.27 -4.49
N SER A 249 25.28 17.10 -3.39
CA SER A 249 25.70 16.22 -2.28
C SER A 249 25.36 14.75 -2.52
N GLU A 250 24.24 14.42 -3.15
CA GLU A 250 23.85 13.02 -3.41
C GLU A 250 24.61 12.36 -4.57
N ARG A 251 25.33 13.15 -5.40
CA ARG A 251 26.07 12.61 -6.55
C ARG A 251 27.50 12.15 -6.22
N ASN A 252 28.03 12.50 -5.06
CA ASN A 252 29.42 12.19 -4.69
C ASN A 252 29.56 10.94 -3.80
N GLU A 253 28.51 10.49 -3.10
CA GLU A 253 28.59 9.26 -2.30
C GLU A 253 28.43 7.98 -3.14
N ASP A 254 27.63 8.03 -4.22
CA ASP A 254 27.43 6.88 -5.12
C ASP A 254 28.61 6.64 -6.10
N ALA A 255 29.49 7.62 -6.28
CA ALA A 255 30.65 7.52 -7.19
C ALA A 255 31.89 6.90 -6.53
N ASP A 256 32.04 7.05 -5.20
CA ASP A 256 33.16 6.46 -4.46
C ASP A 256 32.96 4.98 -4.14
N ASN A 257 31.71 4.50 -4.04
CA ASN A 257 31.44 3.08 -3.78
C ASN A 257 31.47 2.18 -5.04
N ARG A 258 31.71 2.75 -6.24
CA ARG A 258 31.88 1.99 -7.49
C ARG A 258 33.34 1.84 -7.93
N LYS A 259 34.30 2.40 -7.19
CA LYS A 259 35.74 2.27 -7.51
C LYS A 259 36.46 1.11 -6.79
N SER A 260 35.79 0.37 -5.89
CA SER A 260 36.39 -0.74 -5.14
C SER A 260 36.24 -2.13 -5.77
N PHE A 261 35.65 -2.25 -6.98
CA PHE A 261 35.40 -3.57 -7.60
C PHE A 261 35.98 -3.78 -9.02
N ARG A 262 36.85 -2.88 -9.49
CA ARG A 262 37.58 -3.07 -10.76
C ARG A 262 39.03 -2.60 -10.65
N GLY A 263 39.95 -3.55 -10.47
CA GLY A 263 41.34 -3.35 -10.85
C GLY A 263 42.39 -4.12 -10.06
N SER A 264 42.66 -5.38 -10.42
CA SER A 264 44.05 -5.88 -10.52
C SER A 264 44.08 -7.18 -11.34
N MET A 265 44.13 -7.04 -12.66
CA MET A 265 44.54 -8.12 -13.55
C MET A 265 45.68 -7.61 -14.42
N SER A 266 46.92 -7.83 -13.98
CA SER A 266 48.08 -7.83 -14.88
C SER A 266 49.25 -8.64 -14.30
N ARG A 267 49.45 -9.81 -14.93
CA ARG A 267 50.72 -10.43 -15.34
C ARG A 267 51.90 -10.47 -14.35
N GLY A 268 52.19 -11.69 -13.89
CA GLY A 268 53.51 -12.15 -13.45
C GLY A 268 53.53 -13.67 -13.28
N ARG A 269 54.22 -14.40 -14.18
CA ARG A 269 54.77 -15.75 -13.94
C ARG A 269 56.15 -15.56 -13.27
N PRO A 270 56.71 -16.48 -12.44
CA PRO A 270 57.00 -17.86 -12.89
C PRO A 270 56.99 -19.01 -11.85
N ALA A 271 57.09 -20.24 -12.40
CA ALA A 271 57.79 -21.45 -11.94
C ALA A 271 57.38 -22.20 -10.65
N GLY A 272 57.20 -23.53 -10.79
CA GLY A 272 57.75 -24.51 -9.84
C GLY A 272 56.78 -25.48 -9.16
N ASN A 273 56.94 -26.77 -9.47
CA ASN A 273 56.53 -27.98 -8.73
C ASN A 273 55.07 -28.46 -8.71
N LYS A 274 54.83 -29.51 -9.52
CA LYS A 274 54.14 -30.76 -9.13
C LYS A 274 55.09 -31.61 -8.26
N PRO A 275 54.69 -32.71 -7.57
CA PRO A 275 53.54 -33.62 -7.79
C PRO A 275 52.80 -33.94 -6.46
N ASN A 276 51.85 -34.85 -6.25
CA ASN A 276 51.44 -36.15 -6.79
C ASN A 276 50.04 -36.48 -6.20
N GLY A 277 49.22 -37.30 -6.86
CA GLY A 277 47.97 -37.81 -6.25
C GLY A 277 46.95 -38.29 -7.27
N ASN A 278 47.09 -39.55 -7.65
CA ASN A 278 46.31 -40.31 -8.63
C ASN A 278 44.93 -40.72 -8.08
N PHE A 279 44.13 -41.39 -8.93
CA PHE A 279 42.77 -41.95 -8.76
C PHE A 279 41.63 -40.98 -9.11
N GLY A 280 40.76 -41.24 -10.07
CA GLY A 280 40.56 -42.40 -10.93
C GLY A 280 39.28 -42.14 -11.73
N ARG A 281 39.31 -42.43 -13.02
CA ARG A 281 38.25 -42.17 -13.99
C ARG A 281 37.03 -43.08 -13.76
N GLY A 282 35.83 -42.57 -14.03
CA GLY A 282 34.63 -43.38 -14.24
C GLY A 282 33.44 -42.53 -14.66
N LYS A 283 33.13 -42.50 -15.95
CA LYS A 283 32.05 -41.74 -16.59
C LYS A 283 30.66 -42.44 -16.44
N PRO A 284 29.56 -41.74 -16.79
CA PRO A 284 28.19 -42.03 -16.35
C PRO A 284 27.33 -42.74 -17.41
N PHE A 285 26.31 -43.47 -17.00
CA PHE A 285 25.08 -43.88 -17.74
C PHE A 285 24.19 -44.58 -16.69
N GLY A 286 22.86 -44.54 -16.61
CA GLY A 286 21.78 -44.00 -17.44
C GLY A 286 20.48 -44.75 -17.04
N LYS A 287 19.35 -44.04 -17.09
CA LYS A 287 17.97 -44.51 -17.37
C LYS A 287 17.25 -45.55 -16.48
N ASP A 288 16.00 -45.17 -16.20
CA ASP A 288 14.75 -45.97 -16.18
C ASP A 288 14.65 -47.20 -15.27
N LYS A 289 13.61 -47.19 -14.41
CA LYS A 289 12.58 -48.24 -14.41
C LYS A 289 11.33 -47.82 -13.61
N ARG A 290 10.19 -47.96 -14.28
CA ARG A 290 8.83 -48.06 -13.74
C ARG A 290 8.59 -49.45 -13.14
N PHE A 291 7.40 -49.61 -12.53
CA PHE A 291 6.70 -50.83 -12.09
C PHE A 291 7.05 -51.31 -10.66
N ASN A 292 6.13 -51.76 -9.78
CA ASN A 292 4.74 -52.22 -9.99
C ASN A 292 3.92 -52.19 -8.67
N LYS A 293 2.60 -52.22 -8.86
CA LYS A 293 1.45 -52.65 -8.03
C LYS A 293 1.71 -53.44 -6.74
N LYS A 294 0.90 -53.14 -5.72
CA LYS A 294 -0.26 -53.96 -5.30
C LYS A 294 -1.40 -53.04 -4.85
#